data_AF-A0A2J6IAB6-F1
#
_entry.id   AF-A0A2J6IAB6-F1
#
_cell.length_a   1.000
_cell.length_b   1.000
_cell.length_c   1.000
_cell.angle_alpha   90.00
_cell.angle_beta   90.00
_cell.angle_gamma   90.00
#
_symmetry.space_group_name_H-M   'P 1'
#
loop_
_entity.id
_entity.type
_entity.pdbx_description
1 polymer ?
#
loop_
_entity_poly.entity_id
_entity_poly.type
_entity_poly.pdbx_seq_one_letter_code
_entity_poly.pdbx_strand_id
1 'polypeptide(L)'
;MAHIGYNWINKEVCDNFNLIVNCTPVGMSTNDDELVDLPYHLLNEKHICYDCIYNPEETMFLKHAKEHGAQVIGGLPMFNLQAEHSWKIWMR
;
A
#
# COMPACT_ATOMS: atom_id res chain seq x y z
N MET A 1 4.79 -16.47 13.81
CA MET A 1 4.61 -15.12 13.23
C MET A 1 3.64 -14.39 14.15
N ALA A 2 4.03 -13.26 14.74
CA ALA A 2 3.12 -12.49 15.57
C ALA A 2 2.12 -11.78 14.66
N HIS A 3 0.82 -12.02 14.85
CA HIS A 3 -0.23 -11.26 14.19
C HIS A 3 -0.57 -10.05 15.04
N ILE A 4 -0.50 -8.87 14.44
CA ILE A 4 -0.85 -7.59 15.07
C ILE A 4 -2.16 -7.13 14.42
N GLY A 5 -3.20 -6.89 15.21
CA GLY A 5 -4.45 -6.30 14.71
C GLY A 5 -4.33 -4.78 14.52
N TYR A 6 -5.22 -4.18 13.72
CA TYR A 6 -5.21 -2.73 13.47
C TYR A 6 -5.23 -1.88 14.75
N ASN A 7 -6.00 -2.30 15.76
CA ASN A 7 -6.08 -1.65 17.08
C ASN A 7 -4.74 -1.56 17.83
N TRP A 8 -3.71 -2.29 17.41
CA TRP A 8 -2.40 -2.31 18.04
C TRP A 8 -1.37 -1.47 17.29
N ILE A 9 -1.75 -0.91 16.13
CA ILE A 9 -0.90 0.01 15.38
C ILE A 9 -0.90 1.35 16.09
N ASN A 10 0.18 1.61 16.82
CA ASN A 10 0.41 2.83 17.56
C ASN A 10 1.68 3.53 17.06
N LYS A 11 2.06 4.64 17.70
CA LYS A 11 3.24 5.41 17.31
C LYS A 11 4.53 4.59 17.32
N GLU A 12 4.73 3.74 18.32
CA GLU A 12 5.93 2.89 18.42
C GLU A 12 6.00 1.89 17.26
N VAL A 13 4.87 1.30 16.88
CA VAL A 13 4.80 0.41 15.72
C VAL A 13 5.10 1.18 14.43
N CYS A 14 4.45 2.32 14.18
CA CYS A 14 4.71 3.13 13.00
C CYS A 14 6.17 3.60 12.91
N ASP A 15 6.75 4.06 14.02
CA ASP A 15 8.15 4.51 14.05
C ASP A 15 9.15 3.38 13.70
N ASN A 16 8.82 2.13 14.03
CA ASN A 16 9.66 0.95 13.76
C ASN A 16 9.49 0.37 12.34
N PHE A 17 8.37 0.66 11.66
CA PHE A 17 8.05 0.10 10.35
C PHE A 17 7.81 1.19 9.32
N ASN A 18 8.79 1.39 8.45
CA ASN A 18 8.72 2.42 7.42
C ASN A 18 8.00 1.97 6.15
N LEU A 19 7.76 0.67 5.94
CA LEU A 19 7.06 0.15 4.77
C LEU A 19 5.72 -0.45 5.17
N ILE A 20 4.65 0.06 4.58
CA ILE A 20 3.28 -0.43 4.75
C ILE A 20 2.79 -0.88 3.38
N VAL A 21 2.34 -2.13 3.27
CA VAL A 21 1.87 -2.71 2.01
C VAL A 21 0.41 -3.13 2.13
N ASN A 22 -0.47 -2.57 1.31
CA ASN A 22 -1.83 -3.07 1.15
C ASN A 22 -1.82 -4.25 0.16
N CYS A 23 -2.12 -5.44 0.68
CA CYS A 23 -2.30 -6.67 -0.10
C CYS A 23 -3.75 -7.15 -0.09
N THR A 24 -4.70 -6.28 0.28
CA THR A 24 -6.12 -6.58 0.40
C THR A 24 -6.90 -5.95 -0.77
N PRO A 25 -8.16 -6.36 -1.03
CA PRO A 25 -9.02 -5.72 -2.02
C PRO A 25 -9.59 -4.36 -1.60
N VAL A 26 -9.30 -3.86 -0.39
CA VAL A 26 -9.80 -2.58 0.12
C VAL A 26 -9.27 -1.43 -0.72
N GLY A 27 -10.17 -0.63 -1.30
CA GLY A 27 -9.83 0.49 -2.18
C GLY A 27 -9.82 0.18 -3.68
N MET A 28 -10.31 -1.00 -4.11
CA MET A 28 -10.57 -1.29 -5.53
C MET A 28 -11.81 -0.54 -6.03
N SER A 29 -11.95 -0.39 -7.35
CA SER A 29 -13.07 0.31 -8.02
C SER A 29 -14.50 -0.11 -7.63
N THR A 30 -14.68 -1.27 -7.00
CA THR A 30 -15.99 -1.72 -6.48
C THR A 30 -16.29 -1.20 -5.07
N ASN A 31 -15.24 -0.80 -4.35
CA ASN A 31 -15.20 -0.41 -2.95
C ASN A 31 -14.38 0.89 -2.79
N ASP A 32 -14.50 1.84 -3.73
CA ASP A 32 -13.64 3.04 -3.78
C ASP A 32 -13.68 3.90 -2.52
N ASP A 33 -14.75 3.80 -1.73
CA ASP A 33 -14.91 4.51 -0.46
C ASP A 33 -14.27 3.79 0.75
N GLU A 34 -13.81 2.55 0.59
CA GLU A 34 -13.18 1.80 1.68
C GLU A 34 -11.73 2.23 1.89
N LEU A 35 -11.40 2.52 3.15
CA LEU A 35 -10.09 2.96 3.58
C LEU A 35 -9.43 1.88 4.46
N VAL A 36 -8.14 1.63 4.23
CA VAL A 36 -7.35 0.75 5.11
C VAL A 36 -7.33 1.38 6.50
N ASP A 37 -7.67 0.59 7.54
CA ASP A 37 -7.77 1.05 8.93
C ASP A 37 -6.38 1.30 9.55
N LEU A 38 -5.80 2.45 9.20
CA LEU A 38 -4.49 2.87 9.65
C LEU A 38 -4.57 4.22 10.38
N PRO A 39 -3.71 4.45 11.38
CA PRO A 39 -3.59 5.75 12.03
C PRO A 39 -2.79 6.70 11.11
N TYR A 40 -3.41 7.20 10.03
CA TYR A 40 -2.75 8.05 9.02
C TYR A 40 -2.03 9.27 9.60
N HIS A 41 -2.55 9.83 10.70
CA HIS A 41 -1.94 10.95 11.43
C HIS A 41 -0.54 10.63 12.01
N LEU A 42 -0.14 9.35 12.09
CA LEU A 42 1.19 8.91 12.50
C LEU A 42 2.15 8.74 11.32
N LEU A 43 1.65 8.78 10.09
CA LEU A 43 2.47 8.74 8.90
C LEU A 43 3.21 10.07 8.71
N ASN A 44 4.34 9.99 8.01
CA ASN A 44 5.25 11.08 7.73
C ASN A 44 6.20 10.69 6.58
N GLU A 45 7.14 11.56 6.23
CA GLU A 45 8.06 11.41 5.11
C GLU A 45 8.99 10.18 5.17
N LYS A 46 9.12 9.54 6.33
CA LYS A 46 9.88 8.29 6.47
C LYS A 46 9.10 7.07 5.97
N HIS A 47 7.78 7.18 5.84
CA HIS A 47 6.94 6.06 5.48
C HIS A 47 6.78 5.93 3.97
N ILE A 48 6.74 4.68 3.52
CA ILE A 48 6.40 4.27 2.16
C ILE A 48 5.13 3.44 2.25
N CYS A 49 4.07 3.91 1.59
CA CYS A 49 2.80 3.23 1.46
C CYS A 49 2.69 2.63 0.06
N TYR A 50 2.68 1.31 -0.03
CA TYR A 50 2.60 0.57 -1.29
C TYR A 50 1.25 -0.14 -1.38
N ASP A 51 0.44 0.18 -2.39
CA ASP A 51 -0.77 -0.55 -2.71
C ASP A 51 -0.56 -1.57 -3.85
N CYS A 52 -1.02 -2.81 -3.65
CA CYS A 52 -1.05 -3.82 -4.72
C CYS A 52 -2.17 -3.54 -5.74
N ILE A 53 -3.11 -2.67 -5.43
CA ILE A 53 -4.20 -2.26 -6.32
C ILE A 53 -3.65 -1.37 -7.45
N TYR A 54 -4.04 -1.69 -8.68
CA TYR A 54 -3.68 -0.93 -9.88
C TYR A 54 -4.88 -0.25 -10.56
N ASN A 55 -6.10 -0.50 -10.07
CA ASN A 55 -7.32 0.15 -10.54
C ASN A 55 -8.29 0.39 -9.37
N PRO A 56 -8.52 1.64 -8.95
CA PRO A 56 -8.00 2.90 -9.53
C PRO A 56 -6.47 3.06 -9.34
N GLU A 57 -5.87 4.03 -10.05
CA GLU A 57 -4.42 4.31 -9.99
C GLU A 57 -3.99 4.89 -8.62
N GLU A 58 -4.82 5.77 -8.04
CA GLU A 58 -4.63 6.34 -6.70
C GLU A 58 -5.83 5.92 -5.82
N THR A 59 -5.60 4.96 -4.91
CA THR A 59 -6.62 4.51 -3.94
C THR A 59 -6.76 5.51 -2.78
N MET A 60 -7.83 5.40 -2.00
CA MET A 60 -8.00 6.24 -0.79
C MET A 60 -6.87 6.04 0.23
N PHE A 61 -6.33 4.82 0.33
CA PHE A 61 -5.13 4.54 1.13
C PHE A 61 -3.93 5.39 0.69
N LEU A 62 -3.62 5.38 -0.61
CA LEU A 62 -2.50 6.16 -1.15
C LEU A 62 -2.76 7.66 -1.03
N LYS A 63 -3.98 8.12 -1.30
CA LYS A 63 -4.36 9.52 -1.17
C LYS A 63 -4.13 10.03 0.26
N HIS A 64 -4.66 9.33 1.27
CA HIS A 64 -4.49 9.73 2.66
C HIS A 64 -3.05 9.60 3.16
N ALA A 65 -2.30 8.59 2.72
CA ALA A 65 -0.88 8.48 3.03
C ALA A 65 -0.08 9.68 2.51
N LYS A 66 -0.35 10.09 1.26
CA LYS A 66 0.28 11.24 0.61
C LYS A 66 -0.08 12.57 1.28
N GLU A 67 -1.33 12.74 1.72
CA GLU A 67 -1.77 13.91 2.50
C GLU A 67 -0.95 14.09 3.81
N HIS A 68 -0.45 12.99 4.38
CA HIS A 68 0.40 12.99 5.58
C HIS A 68 1.90 12.97 5.27
N GLY A 69 2.29 13.20 4.02
CA GLY A 69 3.69 13.32 3.61
C GLY A 69 4.41 11.99 3.35
N ALA A 70 3.73 10.84 3.43
CA ALA A 70 4.34 9.56 3.09
C ALA A 70 4.61 9.46 1.58
N GLN A 71 5.64 8.70 1.22
CA GLN A 71 5.86 8.29 -0.15
C GLN A 71 4.84 7.21 -0.54
N VAL A 72 4.34 7.26 -1.77
CA VAL A 72 3.30 6.34 -2.25
C VAL A 72 3.73 5.60 -3.50
N ILE A 73 3.37 4.32 -3.59
CA ILE A 73 3.61 3.45 -4.73
C ILE A 73 2.31 2.71 -5.04
N GLY A 74 1.81 2.82 -6.27
CA GLY A 74 0.62 2.08 -6.73
C GLY A 74 0.97 0.69 -7.30
N GLY A 75 -0.05 -0.10 -7.63
CA GLY A 75 0.13 -1.49 -8.07
C GLY A 75 0.56 -1.65 -9.53
N LEU A 76 0.39 -0.63 -10.36
CA LEU A 76 0.64 -0.72 -11.82
C LEU A 76 2.07 -1.14 -12.19
N PRO A 77 3.14 -0.61 -11.55
CA PRO A 77 4.51 -1.08 -11.81
C PRO A 77 4.67 -2.58 -11.55
N MET A 78 4.15 -3.10 -10.44
CA MET A 78 4.19 -4.54 -10.16
C MET A 78 3.44 -5.33 -11.23
N PHE A 79 2.25 -4.89 -11.62
CA PHE A 79 1.43 -5.56 -12.63
C PHE A 79 2.18 -5.70 -13.96
N ASN A 80 2.92 -4.66 -14.38
CA ASN A 80 3.72 -4.68 -15.60
C ASN A 80 5.00 -5.53 -15.45
N LEU A 81 5.76 -5.31 -14.38
CA LEU A 81 7.05 -5.98 -14.16
C LEU A 81 6.89 -7.51 -14.10
N GLN A 82 5.85 -8.01 -13.43
CA GLN A 82 5.61 -9.45 -13.37
C GLN A 82 5.29 -10.06 -14.75
N ALA A 83 4.60 -9.33 -15.63
CA ALA A 83 4.34 -9.75 -17.00
C ALA A 83 5.64 -9.77 -17.84
N GLU A 84 6.49 -8.74 -17.71
CA GLU A 84 7.79 -8.69 -18.38
C GLU A 84 8.73 -9.83 -17.92
N HIS A 85 8.74 -10.14 -16.63
CA HIS A 85 9.52 -11.25 -16.09
C HIS A 85 9.03 -12.60 -16.63
N SER A 86 7.71 -12.79 -16.69
CA SER A 86 7.12 -14.00 -17.28
C SER A 86 7.47 -14.14 -18.76
N TRP A 87 7.41 -13.05 -19.52
CA TRP A 87 7.78 -13.04 -20.94
C TRP A 87 9.23 -13.48 -21.17
N LYS A 88 10.17 -13.00 -20.35
CA LYS A 88 11.58 -13.41 -20.40
C LYS A 88 11.79 -14.90 -20.15
N ILE A 89 10.94 -15.53 -19.33
CA ILE A 89 10.99 -16.96 -19.07
C ILE A 89 10.44 -17.74 -20.27
N TRP A 90 9.33 -17.30 -20.86
CA TRP A 90 8.68 -18.00 -21.98
C TRP A 90 9.45 -17.92 -23.29
N MET A 91 10.19 -16.83 -23.52
CA MET A 91 10.99 -16.61 -24.74
C MET A 91 12.43 -17.13 -24.60
N ARG A 92 12.74 -17.90 -23.56
CA ARG A 92 14.04 -18.57 -23.39
C ARG A 92 14.05 -19.92 -24.10
#